data_AF-A0A554K6C2-F1
#
_entry.id   AF-A0A554K6C2-F1
#
_cell.length_a   1.000
_cell.length_b   1.000
_cell.length_c   1.000
_cell.angle_alpha   90.00
_cell.angle_beta   90.00
_cell.angle_gamma   90.00
#
_symmetry.space_group_name_H-M   'P 1'
#
loop_
_entity.id
_entity.type
_entity.pdbx_description
1 polymer ?
#
loop_
_entity_poly.entity_id
_entity_poly.type
_entity_poly.pdbx_seq_one_letter_code
_entity_poly.pdbx_strand_id
1 'polypeptide(L)'
;MNLVKTIMVARWGAVVGAVFAASVVSAATITVEVTPPSLRVGDQAIVSFQLESTQEEVNAVAGTVVIPPFLAVREVRDGGSVMNFWIRRLTTDGSAFSGVIPGGFQGERAELFSLVVEGVIEGRGDLGVNDGQVLRNDGSGTVAPLVVRPASVTVAHAVPAVAPAVVPVVPDATPPEPFALQLGRAPGVLDGRWFVVFATQDKDSGIARYEVAEWRGSRLPPAKQLTWRLAESPYPISDQARRSYVVVRATDRAGNTWVSVLPPVAAMKYKFWLIWAILAVGIVAIALIAWRRSRRSAPPSVHG
;
A
#
# COMPACT_ATOMS: atom_id res chain seq x y z
N MET A 1 7.63 14.14 -95.91
CA MET A 1 8.47 14.70 -94.83
C MET A 1 7.56 15.50 -93.91
N ASN A 2 7.07 14.90 -92.81
CA ASN A 2 6.70 15.57 -91.56
C ASN A 2 6.20 14.53 -90.54
N LEU A 3 6.84 14.56 -89.38
CA LEU A 3 6.63 13.74 -88.19
C LEU A 3 5.27 14.03 -87.54
N VAL A 4 4.63 12.99 -86.99
CA VAL A 4 3.92 13.13 -85.70
C VAL A 4 4.22 11.89 -84.84
N LYS A 5 4.97 12.12 -83.75
CA LYS A 5 5.23 11.15 -82.67
C LYS A 5 4.00 11.11 -81.76
N THR A 6 3.41 9.93 -81.58
CA THR A 6 2.39 9.71 -80.54
C THR A 6 3.09 9.29 -79.24
N ILE A 7 2.99 10.13 -78.22
CA ILE A 7 3.57 9.92 -76.89
C ILE A 7 2.70 8.93 -76.12
N MET A 8 3.30 7.82 -75.70
CA MET A 8 2.73 6.81 -74.82
C MET A 8 2.82 7.32 -73.38
N VAL A 9 1.70 7.70 -72.77
CA VAL A 9 1.64 8.08 -71.35
C VAL A 9 1.43 6.82 -70.52
N ALA A 10 2.51 6.30 -69.94
CA ALA A 10 2.44 5.21 -68.96
C ALA A 10 1.85 5.75 -67.64
N ARG A 11 0.66 5.26 -67.28
CA ARG A 11 0.05 5.49 -65.95
C ARG A 11 0.74 4.58 -64.93
N TRP A 12 1.56 5.18 -64.08
CA TRP A 12 2.07 4.52 -62.87
C TRP A 12 0.96 4.48 -61.83
N GLY A 13 0.34 3.32 -61.64
CA GLY A 13 -0.53 3.07 -60.50
C GLY A 13 0.32 2.90 -59.24
N ALA A 14 0.24 3.85 -58.32
CA ALA A 14 0.85 3.71 -57.00
C ALA A 14 0.03 2.72 -56.17
N VAL A 15 0.57 1.52 -55.93
CA VAL A 15 0.06 0.59 -54.91
C VAL A 15 0.55 1.10 -53.56
N VAL A 16 -0.34 1.70 -52.78
CA VAL A 16 -0.07 2.02 -51.36
C VAL A 16 -0.22 0.73 -50.57
N GLY A 17 0.91 0.07 -50.28
CA GLY A 17 0.95 -1.05 -49.36
C GLY A 17 0.75 -0.55 -47.92
N ALA A 18 -0.33 -0.96 -47.26
CA ALA A 18 -0.50 -0.76 -45.84
C ALA A 18 0.51 -1.63 -45.09
N VAL A 19 1.57 -1.01 -44.56
CA VAL A 19 2.51 -1.67 -43.65
C VAL A 19 1.81 -1.77 -42.29
N PHE A 20 1.26 -2.94 -41.99
CA PHE A 20 0.85 -3.29 -40.62
C PHE A 20 2.13 -3.48 -39.78
N ALA A 21 2.52 -2.44 -39.05
CA ALA A 21 3.52 -2.59 -38.00
C ALA A 21 2.90 -3.46 -36.90
N ALA A 22 3.41 -4.69 -36.73
CA ALA A 22 3.06 -5.53 -35.59
C ALA A 22 3.49 -4.79 -34.32
N SER A 23 2.52 -4.29 -33.56
CA SER A 23 2.78 -3.80 -32.21
C SER A 23 3.11 -5.01 -31.37
N VAL A 24 4.34 -5.10 -30.88
CA VAL A 24 4.69 -6.07 -29.83
C VAL A 24 3.92 -5.63 -28.60
N VAL A 25 2.82 -6.32 -28.31
CA VAL A 25 2.06 -6.11 -27.09
C VAL A 25 2.93 -6.64 -25.95
N SER A 26 3.45 -5.74 -25.13
CA SER A 26 4.12 -6.14 -23.90
C SER A 26 3.09 -6.63 -22.90
N ALA A 27 3.38 -7.73 -22.23
CA ALA A 27 2.52 -8.27 -21.19
C ALA A 27 3.31 -8.37 -19.89
N ALA A 28 2.69 -7.95 -18.80
CA ALA A 28 3.13 -8.36 -17.48
C ALA A 28 3.03 -9.90 -17.40
N THR A 29 3.96 -10.52 -16.70
CA THR A 29 3.98 -11.96 -16.51
C THR A 29 3.92 -12.29 -15.03
N ILE A 30 3.00 -13.17 -14.64
CA ILE A 30 3.04 -13.85 -13.35
C ILE A 30 3.63 -15.24 -13.56
N THR A 31 4.76 -15.52 -12.92
CA THR A 31 5.40 -16.84 -12.94
C THR A 31 5.19 -17.53 -11.61
N VAL A 32 4.74 -18.79 -11.68
CA VAL A 32 4.63 -19.68 -10.53
C VAL A 32 5.81 -20.64 -10.56
N GLU A 33 6.44 -20.86 -9.42
CA GLU A 33 7.52 -21.84 -9.25
C GLU A 33 7.24 -22.72 -8.03
N VAL A 34 7.56 -24.02 -8.12
CA VAL A 34 7.34 -24.99 -7.04
C VAL A 34 8.65 -25.66 -6.70
N THR A 35 9.05 -25.57 -5.43
CA THR A 35 10.30 -26.15 -4.93
C THR A 35 10.05 -27.01 -3.68
N PRO A 36 10.28 -28.33 -3.74
CA PRO A 36 10.52 -29.15 -4.94
C PRO A 36 9.21 -29.40 -5.75
N PRO A 37 9.28 -29.62 -7.08
CA PRO A 37 8.11 -29.85 -7.93
C PRO A 37 7.50 -31.26 -7.79
N SER A 38 8.18 -32.16 -7.09
CA SER A 38 7.73 -33.52 -6.83
C SER A 38 7.75 -33.78 -5.33
N LEU A 39 6.61 -34.22 -4.81
CA LEU A 39 6.35 -34.47 -3.40
C LEU A 39 5.86 -35.91 -3.20
N ARG A 40 5.93 -36.38 -1.97
CA ARG A 40 5.15 -37.51 -1.48
C ARG A 40 4.01 -37.01 -0.61
N VAL A 41 3.02 -37.85 -0.35
CA VAL A 41 2.01 -37.57 0.67
C VAL A 41 2.71 -37.29 2.01
N GLY A 42 2.39 -36.15 2.62
CA GLY A 42 2.99 -35.59 3.82
C GLY A 42 4.13 -34.60 3.58
N ASP A 43 4.80 -34.64 2.41
CA ASP A 43 5.88 -33.71 2.10
C ASP A 43 5.34 -32.30 1.84
N GLN A 44 6.19 -31.31 2.08
CA GLN A 44 5.91 -29.90 1.83
C GLN A 44 6.77 -29.31 0.71
N ALA A 45 6.19 -28.36 -0.02
CA ALA A 45 6.89 -27.51 -0.98
C ALA A 45 6.61 -26.03 -0.71
N ILE A 46 7.51 -25.18 -1.20
CA ILE A 46 7.26 -23.75 -1.36
C ILE A 46 6.78 -23.50 -2.78
N VAL A 47 5.67 -22.77 -2.91
CA VAL A 47 5.14 -22.28 -4.18
C VAL A 47 5.29 -20.76 -4.21
N SER A 48 6.14 -20.22 -5.09
CA SER A 48 6.39 -18.78 -5.21
C SER A 48 5.63 -18.19 -6.40
N PHE A 49 5.05 -17.00 -6.20
CA PHE A 49 4.36 -16.25 -7.23
C PHE A 49 5.12 -14.94 -7.47
N GLN A 50 5.67 -14.77 -8.67
CA GLN A 50 6.51 -13.62 -9.01
C GLN A 50 5.92 -12.83 -10.17
N LEU A 51 5.98 -11.50 -10.07
CA LEU A 51 5.61 -10.56 -11.10
C LEU A 51 6.84 -10.09 -11.87
N GLU A 52 6.71 -10.06 -13.19
CA GLU A 52 7.64 -9.43 -14.12
C GLU A 52 6.90 -8.44 -15.01
N SER A 53 7.43 -7.23 -15.13
CA SER A 53 6.93 -6.21 -16.05
C SER A 53 8.08 -5.28 -16.43
N THR A 54 8.73 -5.52 -17.56
CA THR A 54 9.96 -4.82 -17.95
C THR A 54 9.73 -3.65 -18.90
N GLN A 55 8.62 -3.63 -19.64
CA GLN A 55 8.34 -2.56 -20.62
C GLN A 55 7.20 -1.63 -20.20
N GLU A 56 6.48 -1.99 -19.14
CA GLU A 56 5.35 -1.22 -18.62
C GLU A 56 5.44 -1.11 -17.10
N GLU A 57 5.11 0.05 -16.58
CA GLU A 57 5.03 0.28 -15.15
C GLU A 57 3.61 -0.08 -14.66
N VAL A 58 3.52 -0.92 -13.64
CA VAL A 58 2.24 -1.46 -13.13
C VAL A 58 2.07 -1.12 -11.66
N ASN A 59 0.83 -0.87 -11.22
CA ASN A 59 0.57 -0.41 -9.85
C ASN A 59 -0.52 -1.20 -9.12
N ALA A 60 -1.13 -2.21 -9.74
CA ALA A 60 -2.07 -3.08 -9.06
C ALA A 60 -2.06 -4.47 -9.67
N VAL A 61 -2.25 -5.47 -8.82
CA VAL A 61 -2.32 -6.89 -9.21
C VAL A 61 -3.45 -7.54 -8.44
N ALA A 62 -4.26 -8.35 -9.12
CA ALA A 62 -5.31 -9.15 -8.53
C ALA A 62 -5.44 -10.49 -9.26
N GLY A 63 -6.02 -11.49 -8.57
CA GLY A 63 -6.33 -12.78 -9.18
C GLY A 63 -6.80 -13.81 -8.16
N THR A 64 -7.04 -15.02 -8.66
CA THR A 64 -7.40 -16.18 -7.85
C THR A 64 -6.37 -17.28 -8.04
N VAL A 65 -5.70 -17.68 -6.95
CA VAL A 65 -4.75 -18.78 -6.97
C VAL A 65 -5.48 -20.10 -7.26
N VAL A 66 -4.95 -20.86 -8.20
CA VAL A 66 -5.41 -22.22 -8.52
C VAL A 66 -4.58 -23.19 -7.70
N ILE A 67 -5.23 -23.89 -6.76
CA ILE A 67 -4.60 -24.90 -5.90
C ILE A 67 -5.27 -26.24 -6.17
N PRO A 68 -4.52 -27.24 -6.68
CA PRO A 68 -5.08 -28.57 -6.88
C PRO A 68 -5.56 -29.21 -5.56
N PRO A 69 -6.65 -29.99 -5.58
CA PRO A 69 -7.28 -30.54 -4.36
C PRO A 69 -6.42 -31.57 -3.61
N PHE A 70 -5.34 -32.05 -4.25
CA PHE A 70 -4.37 -32.94 -3.65
C PHE A 70 -3.30 -32.22 -2.80
N LEU A 71 -3.37 -30.89 -2.73
CA LEU A 71 -2.53 -30.05 -1.88
C LEU A 71 -3.36 -29.34 -0.82
N ALA A 72 -2.78 -29.16 0.37
CA ALA A 72 -3.29 -28.28 1.40
C ALA A 72 -2.33 -27.11 1.63
N VAL A 73 -2.84 -25.89 1.72
CA VAL A 73 -2.04 -24.72 2.11
C VAL A 73 -1.83 -24.77 3.62
N ARG A 74 -0.57 -24.77 4.06
CA ARG A 74 -0.18 -24.74 5.47
C ARG A 74 0.21 -23.34 5.92
N GLU A 75 0.77 -22.56 5.03
CA GLU A 75 1.27 -21.22 5.34
C GLU A 75 1.15 -20.32 4.12
N VAL A 76 0.88 -19.02 4.34
CA VAL A 76 0.98 -17.97 3.33
C VAL A 76 2.04 -16.97 3.79
N ARG A 77 3.04 -16.75 2.95
CA ARG A 77 4.16 -15.84 3.18
C ARG A 77 4.07 -14.67 2.21
N ASP A 78 3.96 -13.46 2.74
CA ASP A 78 3.92 -12.21 1.96
C ASP A 78 5.06 -11.26 2.35
N GLY A 79 6.06 -11.75 3.09
CA GLY A 79 7.28 -11.02 3.41
C GLY A 79 8.01 -10.63 2.12
N GLY A 80 8.43 -9.36 2.05
CA GLY A 80 9.12 -8.82 0.88
C GLY A 80 8.24 -8.67 -0.38
N SER A 81 6.91 -8.78 -0.26
CA SER A 81 5.98 -8.57 -1.37
C SER A 81 6.15 -7.19 -2.00
N VAL A 82 6.12 -7.13 -3.32
CA VAL A 82 6.05 -5.85 -4.06
C VAL A 82 4.72 -5.11 -3.82
N MET A 83 3.66 -5.82 -3.42
CA MET A 83 2.38 -5.21 -3.06
C MET A 83 2.42 -4.69 -1.63
N ASN A 84 2.62 -3.38 -1.48
CA ASN A 84 2.73 -2.75 -0.16
C ASN A 84 1.37 -2.60 0.54
N PHE A 85 0.28 -2.57 -0.22
CA PHE A 85 -1.08 -2.40 0.28
C PHE A 85 -2.01 -3.47 -0.27
N TRP A 86 -2.63 -4.23 0.62
CA TRP A 86 -3.53 -5.32 0.26
C TRP A 86 -4.98 -4.86 0.35
N ILE A 87 -5.73 -5.04 -0.74
CA ILE A 87 -7.19 -4.90 -0.75
C ILE A 87 -7.82 -6.22 -0.31
N ARG A 88 -7.25 -7.34 -0.79
CA ARG A 88 -7.58 -8.69 -0.33
C ARG A 88 -6.29 -9.47 -0.15
N ARG A 89 -5.98 -9.79 1.10
CA ARG A 89 -4.82 -10.62 1.43
C ARG A 89 -5.18 -12.09 1.28
N LEU A 90 -4.26 -12.87 0.71
CA LEU A 90 -4.41 -14.30 0.60
C LEU A 90 -4.34 -14.94 2.00
N THR A 91 -5.14 -15.99 2.22
CA THR A 91 -5.22 -16.73 3.49
C THR A 91 -5.14 -18.22 3.19
N THR A 92 -4.94 -19.07 4.19
CA THR A 92 -4.84 -20.52 3.99
C THR A 92 -6.13 -21.13 3.42
N ASP A 93 -7.27 -20.51 3.73
CA ASP A 93 -8.60 -21.00 3.34
C ASP A 93 -9.17 -20.25 2.12
N GLY A 94 -8.46 -19.21 1.65
CA GLY A 94 -8.89 -18.34 0.56
C GLY A 94 -7.93 -18.39 -0.62
N SER A 95 -8.46 -18.27 -1.83
CA SER A 95 -7.67 -18.29 -3.07
C SER A 95 -7.52 -16.91 -3.72
N ALA A 96 -8.39 -15.94 -3.38
CA ALA A 96 -8.38 -14.62 -4.01
C ALA A 96 -7.39 -13.66 -3.34
N PHE A 97 -6.67 -12.90 -4.16
CA PHE A 97 -5.78 -11.84 -3.70
C PHE A 97 -5.94 -10.58 -4.55
N SER A 98 -5.67 -9.42 -3.95
CA SER A 98 -5.54 -8.15 -4.66
C SER A 98 -4.76 -7.14 -3.83
N GLY A 99 -3.92 -6.36 -4.49
CA GLY A 99 -3.10 -5.34 -3.87
C GLY A 99 -2.65 -4.27 -4.84
N VAL A 100 -2.11 -3.19 -4.29
CA VAL A 100 -1.56 -2.06 -5.03
C VAL A 100 -0.10 -1.81 -4.67
N ILE A 101 0.63 -1.26 -5.64
CA ILE A 101 2.05 -0.95 -5.61
C ILE A 101 2.19 0.57 -5.82
N PRO A 102 2.16 1.37 -4.74
CA PRO A 102 2.26 2.83 -4.89
C PRO A 102 3.58 3.25 -5.52
N GLY A 103 3.50 4.21 -6.43
CA GLY A 103 4.68 4.65 -7.20
C GLY A 103 5.06 3.71 -8.35
N GLY A 104 4.31 2.61 -8.54
CA GLY A 104 4.46 1.67 -9.63
C GLY A 104 5.65 0.73 -9.50
N PHE A 105 5.62 -0.32 -10.31
CA PHE A 105 6.67 -1.32 -10.43
C PHE A 105 6.99 -1.55 -11.89
N GLN A 106 8.29 -1.56 -12.19
CA GLN A 106 8.86 -2.00 -13.45
C GLN A 106 10.15 -2.75 -13.15
N GLY A 107 10.21 -4.03 -13.51
CA GLY A 107 11.33 -4.90 -13.18
C GLY A 107 11.02 -6.37 -13.40
N GLU A 108 11.93 -7.22 -12.95
CA GLU A 108 11.86 -8.68 -13.06
C GLU A 108 11.76 -9.31 -11.67
N ARG A 109 11.11 -10.48 -11.59
CA ARG A 109 11.09 -11.36 -10.41
C ARG A 109 10.71 -10.68 -9.09
N ALA A 110 9.74 -9.79 -9.12
CA ALA A 110 9.20 -9.21 -7.88
C ALA A 110 8.28 -10.23 -7.19
N GLU A 111 8.58 -10.57 -5.93
CA GLU A 111 7.73 -11.48 -5.17
C GLU A 111 6.34 -10.84 -4.95
N LEU A 112 5.28 -11.58 -5.27
CA LEU A 112 3.93 -11.23 -4.87
C LEU A 112 3.64 -11.84 -3.49
N PHE A 113 3.87 -13.15 -3.36
CA PHE A 113 3.75 -13.95 -2.15
C PHE A 113 4.20 -15.39 -2.47
N SER A 114 4.41 -16.19 -1.43
CA SER A 114 4.62 -17.63 -1.52
C SER A 114 3.72 -18.42 -0.58
N LEU A 115 3.52 -19.70 -0.89
CA LEU A 115 2.73 -20.65 -0.11
C LEU A 115 3.61 -21.79 0.34
N VAL A 116 3.43 -22.24 1.58
CA VAL A 116 3.88 -23.58 1.98
C VAL A 116 2.69 -24.51 1.79
N VAL A 117 2.85 -25.48 0.90
CA VAL A 117 1.82 -26.49 0.60
C VAL A 117 2.27 -27.87 1.04
N GLU A 118 1.32 -28.72 1.40
CA GLU A 118 1.54 -30.12 1.76
C GLU A 118 0.78 -31.04 0.81
N GLY A 119 1.43 -32.10 0.34
CA GLY A 119 0.76 -33.16 -0.42
C GLY A 119 -0.12 -34.00 0.50
N VAL A 120 -1.45 -33.95 0.33
CA VAL A 120 -2.38 -34.67 1.22
C VAL A 120 -2.88 -35.98 0.63
N ILE A 121 -2.97 -36.06 -0.70
CA ILE A 121 -3.28 -37.27 -1.46
C ILE A 121 -2.47 -37.26 -2.75
N GLU A 122 -2.42 -38.39 -3.46
CA GLU A 122 -1.75 -38.43 -4.76
C GLU A 122 -2.47 -37.61 -5.82
N GLY A 123 -1.68 -37.05 -6.73
CA GLY A 123 -2.22 -36.30 -7.85
C GLY A 123 -1.14 -35.60 -8.65
N ARG A 124 -1.56 -35.12 -9.82
CA ARG A 124 -0.75 -34.24 -10.67
C ARG A 124 -1.66 -33.14 -11.20
N GLY A 125 -1.13 -31.93 -11.24
CA GLY A 125 -1.87 -30.75 -11.67
C GLY A 125 -1.00 -29.51 -11.66
N ASP A 126 -1.60 -28.41 -12.09
CA ASP A 126 -0.92 -27.14 -12.23
C ASP A 126 -1.37 -26.16 -11.15
N LEU A 127 -0.41 -25.44 -10.59
CA LEU A 127 -0.59 -24.27 -9.77
C LEU A 127 -0.50 -23.03 -10.67
N GLY A 128 -1.39 -22.06 -10.46
CA GLY A 128 -1.50 -20.92 -11.35
C GLY A 128 -2.34 -19.78 -10.76
N VAL A 129 -2.68 -18.83 -11.61
CA VAL A 129 -3.58 -17.72 -11.30
C VAL A 129 -4.67 -17.67 -12.38
N ASN A 130 -5.92 -17.71 -11.94
CA ASN A 130 -7.10 -17.43 -12.77
C ASN A 130 -7.59 -16.01 -12.53
N ASP A 131 -8.33 -15.48 -13.50
CA ASP A 131 -8.94 -14.14 -13.45
C ASP A 131 -7.93 -13.05 -13.05
N GLY A 132 -6.68 -13.23 -13.50
CA GLY A 132 -5.59 -12.34 -13.19
C GLY A 132 -5.78 -10.99 -13.87
N GLN A 133 -5.53 -9.92 -13.14
CA GLN A 133 -5.55 -8.56 -13.66
C GLN A 133 -4.34 -7.80 -13.15
N VAL A 134 -3.67 -7.10 -14.06
CA VAL A 134 -2.61 -6.14 -13.75
C VAL A 134 -3.03 -4.79 -14.30
N LEU A 135 -2.88 -3.73 -13.51
CA LEU A 135 -3.20 -2.36 -13.92
C LEU A 135 -1.92 -1.53 -14.10
N ARG A 136 -1.91 -0.71 -15.15
CA ARG A 136 -0.82 0.22 -15.46
C ARG A 136 -0.77 1.36 -14.46
N ASN A 137 0.44 1.84 -14.17
CA ASN A 137 0.65 3.06 -13.41
C ASN A 137 0.50 4.33 -14.26
N ASP A 138 -0.65 4.50 -14.93
CA ASP A 138 -0.92 5.61 -15.85
C ASP A 138 -1.88 6.68 -15.27
N GLY A 139 -2.16 6.60 -13.96
CA GLY A 139 -3.11 7.46 -13.25
C GLY A 139 -4.59 7.15 -13.52
N SER A 140 -4.93 6.44 -14.59
CA SER A 140 -6.29 5.99 -14.91
C SER A 140 -6.52 4.51 -14.55
N GLY A 141 -5.44 3.75 -14.30
CA GLY A 141 -5.49 2.34 -13.96
C GLY A 141 -5.94 1.46 -15.12
N THR A 142 -5.49 1.75 -16.35
CA THR A 142 -5.87 0.90 -17.50
C THR A 142 -5.28 -0.50 -17.38
N VAL A 143 -5.97 -1.50 -17.94
CA VAL A 143 -5.55 -2.91 -17.84
C VAL A 143 -4.29 -3.15 -18.68
N ALA A 144 -3.26 -3.73 -18.07
CA ALA A 144 -2.10 -4.26 -18.76
C ALA A 144 -2.40 -5.70 -19.22
N PRO A 145 -1.95 -6.11 -20.42
CA PRO A 145 -1.98 -7.50 -20.83
C PRO A 145 -1.22 -8.36 -19.80
N LEU A 146 -1.78 -9.52 -19.46
CA LEU A 146 -1.21 -10.43 -18.47
C LEU A 146 -1.02 -11.82 -19.07
N VAL A 147 0.18 -12.38 -18.89
CA VAL A 147 0.49 -13.78 -19.15
C VAL A 147 0.75 -14.47 -17.81
N VAL A 148 0.13 -15.63 -17.60
CA VAL A 148 0.39 -16.46 -16.42
C VAL A 148 1.19 -17.68 -16.86
N ARG A 149 2.34 -17.92 -16.23
CA ARG A 149 3.16 -19.11 -16.40
C ARG A 149 2.91 -20.05 -15.20
N PRO A 150 2.03 -21.06 -15.34
CA PRO A 150 1.73 -21.98 -14.25
C PRO A 150 2.91 -22.94 -13.99
N ALA A 151 2.90 -23.56 -12.82
CA ALA A 151 3.86 -24.61 -12.46
C ALA A 151 3.15 -25.95 -12.24
N SER A 152 3.67 -27.01 -12.83
CA SER A 152 3.19 -28.37 -12.56
C SER A 152 3.80 -28.91 -11.27
N VAL A 153 2.99 -29.64 -10.50
CA VAL A 153 3.42 -30.36 -9.30
C VAL A 153 2.85 -31.77 -9.31
N THR A 154 3.61 -32.71 -8.75
CA THR A 154 3.18 -34.10 -8.60
C THR A 154 3.33 -34.54 -7.15
N VAL A 155 2.30 -35.18 -6.61
CA VAL A 155 2.31 -35.85 -5.30
C VAL A 155 2.21 -37.35 -5.53
N ALA A 156 3.24 -38.09 -5.11
CA ALA A 156 3.31 -39.53 -5.16
C ALA A 156 2.94 -40.17 -3.81
N HIS A 157 2.73 -41.49 -3.81
CA HIS A 157 2.51 -42.26 -2.59
C HIS A 157 3.60 -42.00 -1.54
N ALA A 158 3.19 -41.98 -0.27
CA ALA A 158 4.10 -41.99 0.87
C ALA A 158 4.91 -43.30 0.92
N VAL A 159 6.15 -43.21 1.41
CA VAL A 159 6.99 -44.38 1.70
C VAL A 159 7.08 -44.53 3.21
N PRO A 160 6.49 -45.59 3.83
CA PRO A 160 6.33 -45.68 5.28
C PRO A 160 7.60 -45.54 6.12
N ALA A 161 8.77 -45.88 5.55
CA ALA A 161 10.06 -45.82 6.23
C ALA A 161 10.81 -44.48 6.07
N VAL A 162 10.24 -43.52 5.33
CA VAL A 162 10.87 -42.21 5.09
C VAL A 162 10.01 -41.12 5.71
N ALA A 163 10.59 -40.35 6.62
CA ALA A 163 9.90 -39.21 7.22
C ALA A 163 9.56 -38.15 6.15
N PRO A 164 8.42 -37.46 6.27
CA PRO A 164 8.07 -36.40 5.34
C PRO A 164 9.10 -35.26 5.34
N ALA A 165 9.39 -34.73 4.15
CA ALA A 165 10.18 -33.53 4.00
C ALA A 165 9.33 -32.30 4.34
N VAL A 166 9.67 -31.60 5.42
CA VAL A 166 8.93 -30.43 5.89
C VAL A 166 9.74 -29.17 5.59
N VAL A 167 9.08 -28.07 5.20
CA VAL A 167 9.75 -26.78 5.06
C VAL A 167 10.13 -26.27 6.45
N PRO A 168 11.42 -26.00 6.74
CA PRO A 168 11.82 -25.53 8.05
C PRO A 168 11.20 -24.17 8.37
N VAL A 169 10.74 -24.02 9.61
CA VAL A 169 10.31 -22.72 10.14
C VAL A 169 11.58 -21.91 10.40
N VAL A 170 11.75 -20.81 9.66
CA VAL A 170 12.82 -19.86 9.91
C VAL A 170 12.32 -18.88 10.99
N PRO A 171 12.95 -18.83 12.17
CA PRO A 171 12.55 -17.87 13.19
C PRO A 171 12.91 -16.46 12.74
N ASP A 172 11.93 -15.55 12.82
CA ASP A 172 12.09 -14.14 12.53
C ASP A 172 12.12 -13.34 13.84
N ALA A 173 13.20 -12.59 14.05
CA ALA A 173 13.39 -11.71 15.20
C ALA A 173 13.48 -10.23 14.80
N THR A 174 13.28 -9.93 13.51
CA THR A 174 13.36 -8.58 12.97
C THR A 174 12.01 -7.89 13.18
N PRO A 175 11.96 -6.70 13.79
CA PRO A 175 10.71 -5.95 13.86
C PRO A 175 10.33 -5.39 12.49
N PRO A 176 9.02 -5.12 12.26
CA PRO A 176 8.57 -4.40 11.08
C PRO A 176 9.34 -3.11 10.84
N GLU A 177 9.46 -2.71 9.58
CA GLU A 177 10.17 -1.48 9.21
C GLU A 177 9.54 -0.25 9.89
N PRO A 178 10.34 0.77 10.26
CA PRO A 178 9.81 2.01 10.79
C PRO A 178 8.89 2.72 9.80
N PHE A 179 7.72 3.15 10.28
CA PHE A 179 6.74 3.86 9.46
C PHE A 179 6.19 5.11 10.15
N ALA A 180 5.69 6.04 9.34
CA ALA A 180 5.06 7.28 9.81
C ALA A 180 3.53 7.22 9.65
N LEU A 181 2.83 7.88 10.58
CA LEU A 181 1.39 8.07 10.49
C LEU A 181 1.07 9.33 9.70
N GLN A 182 0.28 9.20 8.65
CA GLN A 182 -0.15 10.33 7.84
C GLN A 182 -1.58 10.71 8.19
N LEU A 183 -1.77 11.92 8.72
CA LEU A 183 -3.09 12.45 9.03
C LEU A 183 -3.73 13.03 7.76
N GLY A 184 -4.90 12.53 7.39
CA GLY A 184 -5.66 12.95 6.22
C GLY A 184 -7.10 13.36 6.54
N ARG A 185 -7.68 14.13 5.63
CA ARG A 185 -9.12 14.44 5.58
C ARG A 185 -9.50 14.75 4.14
N ALA A 186 -10.46 14.02 3.60
CA ALA A 186 -10.94 14.22 2.24
C ALA A 186 -12.46 14.00 2.19
N PRO A 187 -13.26 14.87 1.53
CA PRO A 187 -14.72 14.73 1.49
C PRO A 187 -15.21 13.37 1.00
N GLY A 188 -14.48 12.73 0.07
CA GLY A 188 -14.82 11.41 -0.47
C GLY A 188 -14.29 10.21 0.33
N VAL A 189 -13.63 10.42 1.47
CA VAL A 189 -13.05 9.33 2.29
C VAL A 189 -13.62 9.39 3.70
N LEU A 190 -14.19 8.28 4.17
CA LEU A 190 -14.72 8.12 5.53
C LEU A 190 -15.65 9.28 5.97
N ASP A 191 -16.49 9.73 5.03
CA ASP A 191 -17.45 10.83 5.19
C ASP A 191 -16.81 12.18 5.56
N GLY A 192 -15.60 12.44 5.06
CA GLY A 192 -14.89 13.69 5.33
C GLY A 192 -14.38 13.82 6.77
N ARG A 193 -14.32 12.72 7.52
CA ARG A 193 -13.70 12.67 8.85
C ARG A 193 -12.19 12.69 8.75
N TRP A 194 -11.53 13.11 9.82
CA TRP A 194 -10.10 12.90 9.99
C TRP A 194 -9.81 11.42 10.14
N PHE A 195 -8.79 10.96 9.44
CA PHE A 195 -8.30 9.59 9.48
C PHE A 195 -6.77 9.57 9.46
N VAL A 196 -6.20 8.46 9.88
CA VAL A 196 -4.76 8.20 9.73
C VAL A 196 -4.54 7.11 8.69
N VAL A 197 -3.56 7.32 7.83
CA VAL A 197 -3.04 6.33 6.90
C VAL A 197 -1.71 5.85 7.43
N PHE A 198 -1.52 4.54 7.38
CA PHE A 198 -0.29 3.87 7.77
C PHE A 198 -0.10 2.61 6.94
N ALA A 199 1.16 2.25 6.74
CA ALA A 199 1.60 0.97 6.22
C ALA A 199 3.06 0.78 6.60
N THR A 200 3.44 -0.46 6.81
CA THR A 200 4.82 -0.91 6.91
C THR A 200 4.96 -2.28 6.26
N GLN A 201 6.19 -2.71 6.09
CA GLN A 201 6.55 -4.03 5.61
C GLN A 201 7.43 -4.71 6.64
N ASP A 202 7.34 -6.03 6.64
CA ASP A 202 8.35 -6.89 7.20
C ASP A 202 8.83 -7.80 6.06
N LYS A 203 10.15 -7.94 5.92
CA LYS A 203 10.74 -8.67 4.78
C LYS A 203 10.82 -10.17 5.01
N ASP A 204 10.60 -10.62 6.24
CA ASP A 204 10.72 -12.01 6.64
C ASP A 204 9.31 -12.62 6.80
N SER A 205 8.70 -12.52 7.98
CA SER A 205 7.40 -13.12 8.26
C SER A 205 6.20 -12.30 7.78
N GLY A 206 6.41 -11.04 7.38
CA GLY A 206 5.38 -10.13 6.90
C GLY A 206 4.44 -9.64 8.02
N ILE A 207 3.55 -8.71 7.70
CA ILE A 207 2.69 -8.08 8.71
C ILE A 207 1.46 -8.94 9.05
N ALA A 208 1.27 -9.28 10.33
CA ALA A 208 0.09 -10.00 10.79
C ALA A 208 -1.11 -9.07 11.03
N ARG A 209 -0.90 -7.94 11.72
CA ARG A 209 -1.99 -7.02 12.06
C ARG A 209 -1.50 -5.62 12.41
N TYR A 210 -2.44 -4.68 12.37
CA TYR A 210 -2.30 -3.36 12.95
C TYR A 210 -3.28 -3.18 14.11
N GLU A 211 -2.82 -2.46 15.12
CA GLU A 211 -3.65 -2.04 16.24
C GLU A 211 -3.50 -0.53 16.47
N VAL A 212 -4.60 0.14 16.78
CA VAL A 212 -4.63 1.58 17.07
C VAL A 212 -5.06 1.80 18.52
N ALA A 213 -4.44 2.78 19.17
CA ALA A 213 -4.89 3.35 20.43
C ALA A 213 -4.94 4.88 20.33
N GLU A 214 -5.95 5.49 20.95
CA GLU A 214 -6.07 6.94 21.06
C GLU A 214 -5.98 7.36 22.53
N TRP A 215 -5.15 8.35 22.82
CA TRP A 215 -4.95 8.82 24.19
C TRP A 215 -5.05 10.33 24.29
N ARG A 216 -5.96 10.81 25.15
CA ARG A 216 -6.13 12.23 25.45
C ARG A 216 -5.41 12.58 26.74
N GLY A 217 -4.32 13.32 26.64
CA GLY A 217 -3.54 13.75 27.80
C GLY A 217 -2.38 14.65 27.39
N SER A 218 -1.69 15.22 28.37
CA SER A 218 -0.51 16.06 28.15
C SER A 218 0.76 15.26 27.84
N ARG A 219 0.78 13.97 28.21
CA ARG A 219 1.88 13.03 27.95
C ARG A 219 1.30 11.68 27.57
N LEU A 220 1.96 10.99 26.65
CA LEU A 220 1.62 9.64 26.24
C LEU A 220 2.14 8.63 27.28
N PRO A 221 1.30 7.75 27.86
CA PRO A 221 1.75 6.69 28.75
C PRO A 221 2.50 5.59 27.97
N PRO A 222 3.21 4.68 28.67
CA PRO A 222 3.81 3.52 28.03
C PRO A 222 2.79 2.71 27.23
N ALA A 223 3.21 2.17 26.07
CA ALA A 223 2.35 1.41 25.14
C ALA A 223 1.56 0.27 25.80
N LYS A 224 2.10 -0.35 26.86
CA LYS A 224 1.44 -1.43 27.62
C LYS A 224 0.18 -0.98 28.38
N GLN A 225 0.01 0.32 28.62
CA GLN A 225 -1.13 0.90 29.34
C GLN A 225 -2.23 1.43 28.40
N LEU A 226 -2.00 1.38 27.08
CA LEU A 226 -2.95 1.83 26.09
C LEU A 226 -4.02 0.76 25.81
N THR A 227 -5.23 1.19 25.51
CA THR A 227 -6.30 0.31 25.04
C THR A 227 -6.20 0.17 23.52
N TRP A 228 -5.69 -0.97 23.07
CA TRP A 228 -5.49 -1.31 21.67
C TRP A 228 -6.76 -1.85 21.03
N ARG A 229 -6.97 -1.51 19.75
CA ARG A 229 -8.05 -2.02 18.92
C ARG A 229 -7.49 -2.45 17.58
N LEU A 230 -7.97 -3.57 17.04
CA LEU A 230 -7.65 -3.97 15.66
C LEU A 230 -8.06 -2.85 14.69
N ALA A 231 -7.20 -2.60 13.71
CA ALA A 231 -7.38 -1.52 12.77
C ALA A 231 -6.91 -1.90 11.37
N GLU A 232 -7.54 -1.27 10.39
CA GLU A 232 -7.12 -1.25 9.00
C GLU A 232 -6.87 0.19 8.57
N SER A 233 -6.06 0.37 7.54
CA SER A 233 -5.75 1.68 6.96
C SER A 233 -6.62 1.90 5.72
N PRO A 234 -7.24 3.09 5.54
CA PRO A 234 -7.24 4.24 6.45
C PRO A 234 -8.11 4.02 7.69
N TYR A 235 -7.65 4.49 8.85
CA TYR A 235 -8.38 4.38 10.12
C TYR A 235 -9.02 5.73 10.53
N PRO A 236 -10.35 5.83 10.69
CA PRO A 236 -11.01 7.04 11.18
C PRO A 236 -10.67 7.26 12.66
N ILE A 237 -10.04 8.40 12.99
CA ILE A 237 -9.73 8.72 14.39
C ILE A 237 -11.01 9.11 15.14
N SER A 238 -11.09 8.79 16.42
CA SER A 238 -12.24 9.12 17.28
C SER A 238 -12.20 10.60 17.66
N ASP A 239 -11.03 11.13 18.02
CA ASP A 239 -10.88 12.56 18.34
C ASP A 239 -10.73 13.42 17.08
N GLN A 240 -11.86 13.80 16.51
CA GLN A 240 -11.94 14.70 15.35
C GLN A 240 -11.42 16.12 15.63
N ALA A 241 -11.22 16.51 16.91
CA ALA A 241 -10.54 17.75 17.26
C ALA A 241 -9.01 17.63 17.22
N ARG A 242 -8.47 16.42 16.99
CA ARG A 242 -7.04 16.10 16.88
C ARG A 242 -6.21 16.48 18.12
N ARG A 243 -6.80 16.38 19.30
CA ARG A 243 -6.19 16.71 20.59
C ARG A 243 -5.70 15.47 21.35
N SER A 244 -5.91 14.28 20.79
CA SER A 244 -5.37 13.02 21.28
C SER A 244 -4.11 12.64 20.53
N TYR A 245 -3.23 11.88 21.20
CA TYR A 245 -2.25 11.06 20.52
C TYR A 245 -2.96 9.94 19.78
N VAL A 246 -2.50 9.62 18.58
CA VAL A 246 -2.87 8.40 17.86
C VAL A 246 -1.62 7.52 17.81
N VAL A 247 -1.74 6.30 18.30
CA VAL A 247 -0.63 5.36 18.37
C VAL A 247 -1.01 4.15 17.54
N VAL A 248 -0.13 3.73 16.64
CA VAL A 248 -0.33 2.53 15.83
C VAL A 248 0.79 1.55 16.10
N ARG A 249 0.42 0.31 16.39
CA ARG A 249 1.33 -0.82 16.52
C ARG A 249 1.15 -1.73 15.31
N ALA A 250 2.24 -1.99 14.60
CA ALA A 250 2.31 -3.11 13.67
C ALA A 250 2.89 -4.32 14.40
N THR A 251 2.31 -5.50 14.16
CA THR A 251 2.83 -6.78 14.64
C THR A 251 3.01 -7.70 13.45
N ASP A 252 4.21 -8.24 13.27
CA ASP A 252 4.48 -9.26 12.25
C ASP A 252 3.94 -10.64 12.67
N ARG A 253 4.13 -11.66 11.82
CA ARG A 253 3.66 -13.03 12.12
C ARG A 253 4.56 -13.75 13.13
N ALA A 254 5.79 -13.31 13.32
CA ALA A 254 6.68 -13.81 14.36
C ALA A 254 6.40 -13.21 15.76
N GLY A 255 5.60 -12.14 15.82
CA GLY A 255 5.22 -11.44 17.05
C GLY A 255 6.10 -10.24 17.39
N ASN A 256 7.06 -9.85 16.53
CA ASN A 256 7.81 -8.61 16.75
C ASN A 256 6.92 -7.41 16.42
N THR A 257 7.24 -6.27 17.04
CA THR A 257 6.35 -5.09 16.99
C THR A 257 7.12 -3.81 16.72
N TRP A 258 6.53 -2.94 15.90
CA TRP A 258 6.94 -1.54 15.77
C TRP A 258 5.78 -0.61 16.14
N VAL A 259 6.08 0.48 16.85
CA VAL A 259 5.08 1.46 17.30
C VAL A 259 5.39 2.82 16.69
N SER A 260 4.39 3.41 16.02
CA SER A 260 4.43 4.77 15.50
C SER A 260 3.42 5.65 16.23
N VAL A 261 3.77 6.92 16.41
CA VAL A 261 3.00 7.88 17.22
C VAL A 261 2.75 9.14 16.43
N LEU A 262 1.49 9.55 16.35
CA LEU A 262 1.06 10.86 15.86
C LEU A 262 0.67 11.69 17.08
N PRO A 263 1.43 12.75 17.42
CA PRO A 263 1.10 13.62 18.53
C PRO A 263 -0.16 14.45 18.21
N PRO A 264 -0.86 14.95 19.25
CA PRO A 264 -1.98 15.85 19.05
C PRO A 264 -1.55 17.10 18.30
N VAL A 265 -2.37 17.56 17.37
CA VAL A 265 -2.17 18.84 16.72
C VAL A 265 -2.34 19.89 17.80
N ALA A 266 -1.25 20.57 18.14
CA ALA A 266 -1.28 21.67 19.09
C ALA A 266 -2.37 22.64 18.64
N ALA A 267 -3.41 22.81 19.47
CA ALA A 267 -4.28 23.96 19.31
C ALA A 267 -3.33 25.15 19.37
N MET A 268 -3.23 25.87 18.26
CA MET A 268 -2.41 27.04 18.10
C MET A 268 -2.95 28.10 19.07
N LYS A 269 -2.55 28.02 20.35
CA LYS A 269 -2.89 28.97 21.41
C LYS A 269 -2.06 30.23 21.23
N TYR A 270 -1.92 30.73 20.00
CA TYR A 270 -1.22 31.97 19.79
C TYR A 270 -2.04 33.10 20.39
N LYS A 271 -1.45 33.68 21.43
CA LYS A 271 -1.47 35.13 21.68
C LYS A 271 -2.83 35.77 21.93
N PHE A 272 -3.80 35.05 22.50
CA PHE A 272 -4.97 35.69 23.09
C PHE A 272 -4.55 36.73 24.15
N TRP A 273 -3.53 36.40 24.94
CA TRP A 273 -2.90 37.33 25.89
C TRP A 273 -2.21 38.52 25.20
N LEU A 274 -1.67 38.35 23.99
CA LEU A 274 -1.05 39.44 23.24
C LEU A 274 -2.10 40.39 22.66
N ILE A 275 -3.25 39.88 22.24
CA ILE A 275 -4.41 40.69 21.82
C ILE A 275 -4.89 41.51 23.01
N TRP A 276 -5.08 40.90 24.19
CA TRP A 276 -5.44 41.63 25.41
C TRP A 276 -4.37 42.64 25.83
N ALA A 277 -3.07 42.32 25.67
CA ALA A 277 -1.99 43.26 25.96
C ALA A 277 -1.99 44.46 25.00
N ILE A 278 -2.22 44.25 23.69
CA ILE A 278 -2.35 45.33 22.70
C ILE A 278 -3.56 46.21 23.02
N LEU A 279 -4.71 45.60 23.35
CA LEU A 279 -5.91 46.34 23.73
C LEU A 279 -5.69 47.18 25.01
N ALA A 280 -5.02 46.61 26.01
CA ALA A 280 -4.68 47.33 27.24
C ALA A 280 -3.76 48.53 26.98
N VAL A 281 -2.71 48.36 26.18
CA VAL A 281 -1.81 49.46 25.79
C VAL A 281 -2.56 50.54 25.00
N GLY A 282 -3.45 50.14 24.09
CA GLY A 282 -4.30 51.08 23.34
C GLY A 282 -5.21 51.91 24.24
N ILE A 283 -5.85 51.29 25.23
CA ILE A 283 -6.71 51.97 26.22
C ILE A 283 -5.88 52.97 27.04
N VAL A 284 -4.70 52.58 27.51
CA VAL A 284 -3.81 53.47 28.28
C VAL A 284 -3.37 54.68 27.44
N ALA A 285 -3.03 54.47 26.17
CA ALA A 285 -2.65 55.55 25.27
C ALA A 285 -3.80 56.54 25.03
N ILE A 286 -5.02 56.03 24.82
CA ILE A 286 -6.23 56.88 24.66
C ILE A 286 -6.49 57.68 25.95
N ALA A 287 -6.40 57.05 27.11
CA ALA A 287 -6.58 57.72 28.40
C ALA A 287 -5.54 58.84 28.61
N LEU A 288 -4.27 58.60 28.27
CA LEU A 288 -3.21 59.61 28.36
C LEU A 288 -3.44 60.79 27.40
N ILE A 289 -3.93 60.53 26.18
CA ILE A 289 -4.27 61.58 25.21
C ILE A 289 -5.46 62.42 25.73
N ALA A 290 -6.51 61.77 26.22
CA ALA A 290 -7.68 62.44 26.78
C ALA A 290 -7.32 63.31 28.00
N TRP A 291 -6.48 62.79 28.90
CA TRP A 291 -5.97 63.51 30.06
C TRP A 291 -5.13 64.74 29.68
N ARG A 292 -4.23 64.60 28.69
CA ARG A 292 -3.45 65.73 28.17
C ARG A 292 -4.33 66.80 27.54
N ARG A 293 -5.43 66.42 26.87
CA ARG A 293 -6.38 67.39 26.30
C ARG A 293 -7.13 68.14 27.39
N SER A 294 -7.63 67.44 28.42
CA SER A 294 -8.34 68.08 29.54
C SER A 294 -7.48 69.11 30.29
N ARG A 295 -6.18 68.86 30.47
CA ARG A 295 -5.26 69.83 31.11
C ARG A 295 -4.98 71.09 30.28
N ARG A 296 -5.15 71.04 28.95
CA ARG A 296 -4.96 72.21 28.06
C ARG A 296 -6.20 73.09 27.98
N SER A 297 -7.35 72.60 28.46
CA SER A 297 -8.63 73.32 28.44
C SER A 297 -8.96 74.01 29.77
N ALA A 298 -7.99 74.11 30.71
CA ALA A 298 -8.18 74.91 31.91
C ALA A 298 -8.21 76.40 31.53
N PRO A 299 -9.34 77.12 31.73
CA PRO A 299 -9.41 78.54 31.40
C PRO A 299 -8.46 79.34 32.28
N PRO A 300 -7.83 80.42 31.77
CA PRO A 300 -7.02 81.30 32.60
C PRO A 300 -7.91 81.93 33.68
N SER A 301 -7.43 81.86 34.92
CA SER A 301 -8.02 82.57 36.06
C SER A 301 -8.04 84.07 35.77
N VAL A 302 -9.23 84.63 35.59
CA VAL A 302 -9.42 86.08 35.52
C VAL A 302 -9.39 86.60 36.96
N HIS A 303 -8.27 87.21 37.35
CA HIS A 303 -8.23 88.11 38.50
C HIS A 303 -8.30 89.55 37.98
N GLY A 304 -9.34 90.26 38.41
CA GLY A 304 -9.45 91.72 38.33
C GLY A 304 -8.71 92.40 39.48
#